data_AF-A0A4Q5PWH8-F1
#
_entry.id   AF-A0A4Q5PWH8-F1
#
_cell.length_a   1.000
_cell.length_b   1.000
_cell.length_c   1.000
_cell.angle_alpha   90.00
_cell.angle_beta   90.00
_cell.angle_gamma   90.00
#
_symmetry.space_group_name_H-M   'P 1'
#
loop_
_entity.id
_entity.type
_entity.pdbx_description
1 polymer ?
#
loop_
_entity_poly.entity_id
_entity_poly.type
_entity_poly.pdbx_seq_one_letter_code
_entity_poly.pdbx_strand_id
1 'polypeptide(L)'
;MTSEEKIRSAFANKNWQEIKVTDSWSIFKIMAEFVDGFEKLAKIGPCVSIFGSARTAETNPYYQIAVDCARLLTDRGYGVITGGGPGIMEAGNKGAFN
;
A
#
# COMPACT_ATOMS: atom_id res chain seq x y z
N MET A 1 -36.80 -9.55 -6.87
CA MET A 1 -35.81 -9.92 -7.90
C MET A 1 -35.63 -11.42 -7.90
N THR A 2 -36.06 -12.08 -8.98
CA THR A 2 -35.97 -13.53 -9.15
C THR A 2 -34.55 -13.95 -9.57
N SER A 3 -34.19 -15.22 -9.36
CA SER A 3 -32.86 -15.74 -9.72
C SER A 3 -32.55 -15.61 -11.22
N GLU A 4 -33.57 -15.70 -12.07
CA GLU A 4 -33.45 -15.52 -13.52
C GLU A 4 -33.11 -14.07 -13.92
N GLU A 5 -33.65 -13.08 -13.21
CA GLU A 5 -33.33 -11.66 -13.45
C GLU A 5 -31.86 -11.36 -13.13
N LYS A 6 -31.32 -11.96 -12.05
CA LYS A 6 -29.90 -11.81 -11.69
C LYS A 6 -28.99 -12.40 -12.76
N ILE A 7 -29.32 -13.60 -13.25
CA ILE A 7 -28.58 -14.29 -14.32
C ILE A 7 -28.61 -13.44 -15.60
N ARG A 8 -29.79 -12.95 -16.02
CA ARG A 8 -29.91 -12.07 -17.18
C ARG A 8 -29.11 -10.77 -17.05
N SER A 9 -29.07 -10.15 -15.87
CA SER A 9 -28.26 -8.95 -15.65
C SER A 9 -26.75 -9.22 -15.67
N ALA A 10 -26.31 -10.38 -15.22
CA ALA A 10 -24.90 -10.77 -15.20
C ALA A 10 -24.37 -11.08 -16.61
N PHE A 11 -25.24 -11.55 -17.52
CA PHE A 11 -24.92 -11.81 -18.92
C PHE A 11 -25.35 -10.67 -19.87
N ALA A 12 -25.87 -9.56 -19.34
CA ALA A 12 -26.08 -8.37 -20.14
C ALA A 12 -24.71 -7.83 -20.56
N ASN A 13 -24.42 -7.86 -21.87
CA ASN A 13 -23.20 -7.32 -22.42
C ASN A 13 -23.06 -5.85 -22.01
N LYS A 14 -22.08 -5.55 -21.15
CA LYS A 14 -21.67 -4.17 -20.88
C LYS A 14 -21.25 -3.56 -22.20
N ASN A 15 -21.84 -2.43 -22.56
CA ASN A 15 -21.68 -1.85 -23.88
C ASN A 15 -20.18 -1.51 -24.10
N TRP A 16 -19.64 -1.85 -25.26
CA TRP A 16 -18.19 -1.81 -25.56
C TRP A 16 -17.51 -0.45 -25.29
N GLN A 17 -18.30 0.62 -25.28
CA GLN A 17 -17.90 1.99 -24.97
C GLN A 17 -17.64 2.21 -23.46
N GLU A 18 -18.40 1.57 -22.58
CA GLU A 18 -18.23 1.70 -21.12
C GLU A 18 -16.93 1.03 -20.65
N ILE A 19 -16.56 -0.10 -21.26
CA ILE A 19 -15.32 -0.83 -20.95
C ILE A 19 -14.11 0.02 -21.36
N LYS A 20 -14.05 0.54 -22.59
CA LYS A 20 -12.93 1.38 -23.06
C LYS A 20 -12.76 2.72 -22.33
N VAL A 21 -13.85 3.38 -21.94
CA VAL A 21 -13.76 4.66 -21.20
C VAL A 21 -13.23 4.42 -19.78
N THR A 22 -13.69 3.36 -19.12
CA THR A 22 -13.20 2.95 -17.79
C THR A 22 -11.71 2.58 -17.84
N ASP A 23 -11.30 1.87 -18.89
CA ASP A 23 -9.89 1.49 -19.10
C ASP A 23 -9.00 2.71 -19.39
N SER A 24 -9.47 3.66 -20.20
CA SER A 24 -8.73 4.89 -20.51
C SER A 24 -8.52 5.78 -19.28
N TRP A 25 -9.55 5.96 -18.44
CA TRP A 25 -9.42 6.70 -17.20
C TRP A 25 -8.47 6.01 -16.20
N SER A 26 -8.50 4.68 -16.16
CA SER A 26 -7.58 3.90 -15.32
C SER A 26 -6.11 4.10 -15.74
N ILE A 27 -5.84 4.19 -17.04
CA ILE A 27 -4.50 4.50 -17.56
C ILE A 27 -4.05 5.88 -17.08
N PHE A 28 -4.89 6.91 -17.19
CA PHE A 28 -4.57 8.25 -16.67
C PHE A 28 -4.33 8.25 -15.16
N LYS A 29 -5.13 7.51 -14.40
CA LYS A 29 -4.96 7.38 -12.96
C LYS A 29 -3.63 6.72 -12.59
N ILE A 30 -3.28 5.61 -13.25
CA ILE A 30 -1.99 4.92 -13.04
C ILE A 30 -0.83 5.86 -13.34
N MET A 31 -0.86 6.57 -14.47
CA MET A 31 0.17 7.55 -14.81
C MET A 31 0.28 8.66 -13.76
N ALA A 32 -0.85 9.17 -13.26
CA ALA A 32 -0.87 10.19 -12.22
C ALA A 32 -0.26 9.68 -10.90
N GLU A 33 -0.57 8.45 -10.48
CA GLU A 33 0.01 7.83 -9.28
C GLU A 33 1.51 7.62 -9.41
N PHE A 34 2.01 7.24 -10.60
CA PHE A 34 3.46 7.15 -10.84
C PHE A 34 4.14 8.50 -10.73
N VAL A 35 3.60 9.55 -11.36
CA VAL A 35 4.18 10.90 -11.31
C VAL A 35 4.23 11.41 -9.86
N ASP A 36 3.11 11.32 -9.14
CA ASP A 36 3.03 11.74 -7.73
C ASP A 36 4.00 10.94 -6.84
N GLY A 37 4.12 9.62 -7.09
CA GLY A 37 5.07 8.75 -6.41
C GLY A 37 6.52 9.16 -6.64
N PHE A 38 6.92 9.40 -7.90
CA PHE A 38 8.28 9.82 -8.21
C PHE A 38 8.60 11.21 -7.63
N GLU A 39 7.71 12.18 -7.74
CA GLU A 39 7.94 13.53 -7.19
C GLU A 39 8.11 13.54 -5.66
N LYS A 40 7.28 12.76 -4.95
CA LYS A 40 7.37 12.64 -3.49
C LYS A 40 8.63 11.91 -3.05
N LEU A 41 8.95 10.78 -3.70
CA LEU A 41 10.07 9.92 -3.31
C LEU A 41 11.43 10.47 -3.77
N ALA A 42 11.49 11.29 -4.82
CA ALA A 42 12.75 11.87 -5.34
C ALA A 42 13.48 12.76 -4.33
N LYS A 43 12.78 13.29 -3.33
CA LYS A 43 13.36 14.18 -2.30
C LYS A 43 13.90 13.43 -1.08
N ILE A 44 13.72 12.11 -1.02
CA ILE A 44 14.06 11.30 0.16
C ILE A 44 15.46 10.71 -0.03
N GLY A 45 16.23 10.66 1.07
CA GLY A 45 17.56 10.05 1.12
C GLY A 45 17.54 8.51 1.09
N PRO A 46 18.65 7.85 1.43
CA PRO A 46 18.71 6.39 1.44
C PRO A 46 17.70 5.81 2.43
N CYS A 47 16.90 4.85 1.97
CA CYS A 47 15.83 4.23 2.75
C CYS A 47 15.93 2.71 2.76
N VAL A 48 15.40 2.09 3.81
CA VAL A 48 15.23 0.63 3.94
C VAL A 48 13.74 0.32 3.98
N SER A 49 13.31 -0.63 3.15
CA SER A 49 11.93 -1.12 3.15
C SER A 49 11.75 -2.26 4.15
N ILE A 50 10.82 -2.12 5.10
CA ILE A 50 10.49 -3.15 6.10
C ILE A 50 9.15 -3.79 5.74
N PHE A 51 9.15 -5.12 5.66
CA PHE A 51 7.96 -5.93 5.42
C PHE A 51 7.68 -6.85 6.60
N GLY A 52 6.41 -7.13 6.83
CA GLY A 52 5.98 -8.13 7.80
C GLY A 52 4.46 -8.19 7.92
N SER A 53 3.99 -9.09 8.78
CA SER A 53 2.57 -9.36 8.95
C SER A 53 1.78 -8.15 9.46
N ALA A 54 0.67 -7.86 8.79
CA ALA A 54 -0.34 -6.89 9.22
C ALA A 54 -1.11 -7.33 10.48
N ARG A 55 -0.95 -8.60 10.90
CA ARG A 55 -1.75 -9.23 11.96
C ARG A 55 -0.97 -9.41 13.27
N THR A 56 0.31 -9.03 13.29
CA THR A 56 1.14 -9.15 14.49
C THR A 56 0.65 -8.17 15.55
N ALA A 57 0.30 -8.65 16.74
CA ALA A 57 -0.08 -7.81 17.86
C ALA A 57 1.13 -7.07 18.46
N GLU A 58 0.91 -5.92 19.09
CA GLU A 58 1.97 -5.13 19.75
C GLU A 58 2.71 -5.88 20.85
N THR A 59 2.04 -6.82 21.54
CA THR A 59 2.64 -7.66 22.59
C THR A 59 3.54 -8.76 22.04
N ASN A 60 3.55 -8.98 20.72
CA ASN A 60 4.38 -10.01 20.11
C ASN A 60 5.85 -9.56 20.12
N PRO A 61 6.80 -10.43 20.50
CA PRO A 61 8.23 -10.10 20.48
C PRO A 61 8.72 -9.55 19.13
N TYR A 62 8.20 -10.05 18.01
CA TYR A 62 8.57 -9.56 16.68
C TYR A 62 8.12 -8.13 16.40
N TYR A 63 7.05 -7.66 17.04
CA TYR A 63 6.64 -6.26 16.96
C TYR A 63 7.71 -5.37 17.57
N GLN A 64 8.14 -5.68 18.80
CA GLN A 64 9.17 -4.88 19.47
C GLN A 64 10.52 -4.93 18.74
N ILE A 65 10.91 -6.10 18.21
CA ILE A 65 12.11 -6.22 17.38
C ILE A 65 12.02 -5.33 16.13
N ALA A 66 10.86 -5.24 15.49
CA ALA A 66 10.66 -4.37 14.32
C ALA A 66 10.74 -2.88 14.70
N VAL A 67 10.20 -2.48 15.86
CA VAL A 67 10.36 -1.11 16.40
C VAL A 67 11.84 -0.81 16.62
N ASP A 68 12.55 -1.67 17.33
CA ASP A 68 13.96 -1.44 17.66
C ASP A 68 14.85 -1.43 16.41
N CYS A 69 14.58 -2.31 15.45
CA CYS A 69 15.28 -2.34 14.17
C CYS A 69 15.08 -1.04 13.39
N ALA A 70 13.85 -0.55 13.27
CA ALA A 70 13.54 0.69 12.56
C ALA A 70 14.20 1.91 13.21
N ARG A 71 14.21 1.98 14.55
CA ARG A 71 14.92 3.02 15.30
C ARG A 71 16.43 2.99 15.03
N LEU A 72 17.03 1.80 15.06
CA LEU A 72 18.46 1.64 14.79
C LEU A 72 18.86 2.00 13.35
N LEU A 73 17.94 1.89 12.40
CA LEU A 73 18.14 2.34 11.01
C LEU A 73 18.10 3.86 10.91
N THR A 74 17.12 4.51 11.54
CA THR A 74 17.01 5.98 11.53
C THR A 74 18.12 6.65 12.32
N ASP A 75 18.56 6.08 13.44
CA ASP A 75 19.75 6.50 14.20
C ASP A 75 21.03 6.52 13.34
N ARG A 76 21.07 5.72 12.25
CA ARG A 76 22.19 5.63 11.30
C ARG A 76 21.99 6.48 10.04
N GLY A 77 20.93 7.28 9.98
CA GLY A 77 20.65 8.18 8.86
C GLY A 77 19.91 7.54 7.68
N TYR A 78 19.35 6.34 7.85
CA TYR A 78 18.46 5.73 6.85
C TYR A 78 17.01 6.11 7.12
N GLY A 79 16.24 6.40 6.08
CA GLY A 79 14.77 6.41 6.17
C GLY A 79 14.18 5.00 6.22
N VAL A 80 12.94 4.88 6.68
CA VAL A 80 12.20 3.61 6.69
C VAL A 80 10.95 3.75 5.82
N ILE A 81 10.72 2.77 4.95
CA ILE A 81 9.53 2.67 4.11
C ILE A 81 8.79 1.37 4.46
N THR A 82 7.47 1.45 4.60
CA THR A 82 6.61 0.28 4.88
C THR A 82 5.39 0.28 3.96
N GLY A 83 4.60 -0.79 4.01
CA GLY A 83 3.29 -0.83 3.35
C GLY A 83 2.19 0.00 4.04
N GLY A 84 2.50 0.70 5.14
CA GLY A 84 1.57 1.61 5.82
C GLY A 84 0.42 0.95 6.60
N GLY A 85 0.41 -0.38 6.69
CA GLY A 85 -0.62 -1.13 7.44
C GLY A 85 -0.28 -1.35 8.92
N PRO A 86 -1.15 -2.07 9.66
CA PRO A 86 -0.94 -2.41 11.06
C PRO A 86 0.18 -3.46 11.26
N GLY A 87 0.43 -3.86 12.51
CA GLY A 87 1.35 -4.93 12.87
C GLY A 87 2.81 -4.56 12.60
N ILE A 88 3.58 -5.40 11.92
CA ILE A 88 5.02 -5.14 11.71
C ILE A 88 5.26 -3.87 10.88
N MET A 89 4.36 -3.53 9.96
CA MET A 89 4.47 -2.30 9.17
C MET A 89 4.32 -1.06 10.07
N GLU A 90 3.34 -1.08 10.96
CA GLU A 90 3.17 -0.04 11.98
C GLU A 90 4.36 0.01 12.93
N ALA A 91 4.86 -1.15 13.41
CA ALA A 91 6.05 -1.22 14.24
C ALA A 91 7.27 -0.56 13.57
N GLY A 92 7.47 -0.81 12.27
CA GLY A 92 8.51 -0.17 11.48
C GLY A 92 8.35 1.35 11.44
N ASN A 93 7.13 1.85 11.18
CA ASN A 93 6.87 3.29 11.19
C ASN A 93 7.05 3.90 12.59
N LYS A 94 6.59 3.21 13.64
CA LYS A 94 6.67 3.62 15.04
C LYS A 94 8.12 3.70 15.50
N GLY A 95 8.95 2.73 15.15
CA GLY A 95 10.38 2.75 15.46
C GLY A 95 11.15 3.82 14.69
N ALA A 96 10.75 4.10 13.44
CA ALA A 96 11.42 5.10 12.62
C ALA A 96 11.07 6.55 13.00
N PHE A 97 9.89 6.78 13.55
CA PHE A 97 9.43 8.12 13.94
C PHE A 97 9.96 8.59 15.30
N ASN A 98 10.27 7.65 16.19
CA ASN A 98 10.75 7.89 17.56
C ASN A 98 12.28 7.88 17.63
#